data_AF-A0A7T7XNU7-F1
#
_entry.id   AF-A0A7T7XNU7-F1
#
_cell.length_a   1.000
_cell.length_b   1.000
_cell.length_c   1.000
_cell.angle_alpha   90.00
_cell.angle_beta   90.00
_cell.angle_gamma   90.00
#
_symmetry.space_group_name_H-M   'P 1'
#
loop_
_entity.id
_entity.type
_entity.pdbx_description
1 polymer ?
#
loop_
_entity_poly.entity_id
_entity_poly.type
_entity_poly.pdbx_seq_one_letter_code
_entity_poly.pdbx_strand_id
1 'polypeptide(L)'
;MSVLDIKDELLRLEYPFLEPDNDPEIERYYELRAIGRSQAALDLYRNRLKIRYPEDELRTAIMRAYRSRDPAYPALLHRAYDGLRERSLNRIKRTIDYIAGQAESYNPRDVYSTIKTAENLLMVLPKEKFEAVSGIERYSRYAQSLNYRVKSMAKAVELVRAYVTETLGVVQEELRRRRKQEALDAERERRQLLRQDRESYLLQRKNGPGANHPFIDFSAIEFSPEDLKRIEISPDITGIEDQTLAYCYKYWNLVADPAFERILFLYSRKFNTKNYDIYLTIRRGRGTKNRDDEILASVLSSLVTGYYYSIQGDIYLQRRWNLLKASLSQPARAEPDAPAGTDRVPKRPGPRKRKKTAVSRKKSSGKTGTAAKTGRPKAAPGSGNVKKVKTGVKNMAKKKKANRKTAGIPPAGKTPERKIPRTPAPADTSRKVLTGSVSDRLRELSGRSYDLYQDRFLAKTRAAIRKQLGTRKGFIYTLPEEAENLVFSFLRDHYSDPFMDWADSGERKRLADLGFDVGSLNPIIDEVYRRL
;
A
#
# COMPACT_ATOMS: atom_id res chain seq x y z
N MET A 1 27.85 29.32 -9.40
CA MET A 1 26.84 29.43 -10.45
C MET A 1 26.57 30.90 -10.70
N SER A 2 26.57 31.34 -11.96
CA SER A 2 26.10 32.66 -12.35
C SER A 2 24.57 32.74 -12.32
N VAL A 3 24.01 33.93 -12.46
CA VAL A 3 22.55 34.14 -12.57
C VAL A 3 21.96 33.49 -13.83
N LEU A 4 22.77 33.32 -14.89
CA LEU A 4 22.36 32.62 -16.12
C LEU A 4 22.32 31.10 -15.90
N ASP A 5 23.30 30.52 -15.21
CA ASP A 5 23.34 29.08 -14.89
C ASP A 5 22.05 28.66 -14.15
N ILE A 6 21.61 29.47 -13.19
CA ILE A 6 20.38 29.24 -12.40
C ILE A 6 19.16 29.32 -13.31
N LYS A 7 19.11 30.31 -14.22
CA LYS A 7 18.00 30.45 -15.19
C LYS A 7 17.89 29.23 -16.10
N ASP A 8 19.01 28.70 -16.57
CA ASP A 8 19.05 27.50 -17.42
C ASP A 8 18.79 26.20 -16.64
N GLU A 9 19.26 26.07 -15.40
CA GLU A 9 18.88 24.97 -14.50
C GLU A 9 17.36 24.95 -14.29
N LEU A 10 16.76 26.10 -13.95
CA LEU A 10 15.32 26.23 -13.74
C LEU A 10 14.51 25.95 -15.02
N LEU A 11 14.97 26.43 -16.19
CA LEU A 11 14.32 26.17 -17.47
C LEU A 11 14.33 24.67 -17.80
N ARG A 12 15.46 23.98 -17.61
CA ARG A 12 15.61 22.54 -17.82
C ARG A 12 14.80 21.70 -16.82
N LEU A 13 14.68 22.15 -15.56
CA LEU A 13 13.87 21.48 -14.54
C LEU A 13 12.36 21.63 -14.81
N GLU A 14 11.91 22.76 -15.34
CA GLU A 14 10.49 23.00 -15.66
C GLU A 14 10.10 22.43 -17.04
N TYR A 15 11.03 22.40 -18.00
CA TYR A 15 10.83 21.89 -19.37
C TYR A 15 12.01 21.02 -19.85
N PRO A 16 12.11 19.74 -19.42
CA PRO A 16 13.26 18.87 -19.75
C PRO A 16 13.43 18.53 -21.24
N PHE A 17 12.35 18.61 -22.02
CA PHE A 17 12.32 18.27 -23.46
C PHE A 17 12.39 19.51 -24.36
N LEU A 18 12.91 20.63 -23.85
CA LEU A 18 12.99 21.91 -24.55
C LEU A 18 14.39 22.06 -25.17
N GLU A 19 14.48 22.05 -26.49
CA GLU A 19 15.76 22.20 -27.20
C GLU A 19 16.10 23.69 -27.36
N PRO A 20 17.39 24.08 -27.47
CA PRO A 20 17.78 25.48 -27.59
C PRO A 20 17.14 26.19 -28.78
N ASP A 21 17.06 25.51 -29.93
CA ASP A 21 16.63 26.08 -31.21
C ASP A 21 15.32 25.45 -31.75
N ASN A 22 14.67 24.56 -30.98
CA ASN A 22 13.38 23.95 -31.34
C ASN A 22 12.48 23.67 -30.11
N ASP A 23 11.18 23.61 -30.34
CA ASP A 23 10.17 23.19 -29.35
C ASP A 23 9.34 22.04 -29.93
N PRO A 24 9.56 20.78 -29.48
CA PRO A 24 8.83 19.62 -29.98
C PRO A 24 7.30 19.71 -29.84
N GLU A 25 6.75 20.57 -28.98
CA GLU A 25 5.30 20.78 -28.88
C GLU A 25 4.75 21.71 -29.99
N ILE A 26 5.60 22.55 -30.60
CA ILE A 26 5.25 23.34 -31.80
C ILE A 26 5.21 22.43 -33.03
N GLU A 27 6.22 21.59 -33.19
CA GLU A 27 6.29 20.55 -34.22
C GLU A 27 5.06 19.64 -34.18
N ARG A 28 4.80 19.04 -33.01
CA ARG A 28 3.65 18.19 -32.73
C ARG A 28 2.30 18.86 -32.95
N TYR A 29 2.19 20.18 -32.74
CA TYR A 29 0.98 20.93 -33.11
C TYR A 29 0.75 20.91 -34.62
N TYR A 30 1.79 21.08 -35.43
CA TYR A 30 1.69 21.04 -36.88
C TYR A 30 1.48 19.61 -37.42
N GLU A 31 2.11 18.60 -36.84
CA GLU A 31 1.80 17.18 -37.13
C GLU A 31 0.32 16.86 -36.91
N LEU A 32 -0.22 17.20 -35.73
CA LEU A 32 -1.63 16.95 -35.40
C LEU A 32 -2.59 17.68 -36.35
N ARG A 33 -2.19 18.83 -36.91
CA ARG A 33 -2.96 19.54 -37.95
C ARG A 33 -2.84 18.86 -39.31
N ALA A 34 -1.67 18.37 -39.70
CA ALA A 34 -1.46 17.64 -40.96
C ALA A 34 -2.20 16.29 -40.98
N ILE A 35 -2.23 15.57 -39.85
CA ILE A 35 -2.95 14.30 -39.68
C ILE A 35 -4.47 14.54 -39.44
N GLY A 36 -4.95 15.78 -39.60
CA GLY A 36 -6.37 16.14 -39.48
C GLY A 36 -6.95 16.16 -38.07
N ARG A 37 -6.17 15.83 -37.03
CA ARG A 37 -6.57 15.78 -35.60
C ARG A 37 -6.69 17.19 -34.98
N SER A 38 -7.48 18.06 -35.61
CA SER A 38 -7.54 19.49 -35.29
C SER A 38 -7.96 19.82 -33.86
N GLN A 39 -8.81 19.02 -33.20
CA GLN A 39 -9.17 19.27 -31.79
C GLN A 39 -7.98 19.04 -30.86
N ALA A 40 -7.26 17.92 -31.00
CA ALA A 40 -6.06 17.63 -30.22
C ALA A 40 -4.96 18.69 -30.41
N ALA A 41 -4.83 19.24 -31.62
CA ALA A 41 -3.93 20.38 -31.88
C ALA A 41 -4.38 21.66 -31.15
N LEU A 42 -5.68 21.98 -31.16
CA LEU A 42 -6.23 23.13 -30.43
C LEU A 42 -6.08 22.99 -28.91
N ASP A 43 -6.24 21.78 -28.38
CA ASP A 43 -6.07 21.49 -26.95
C ASP A 43 -4.60 21.58 -26.52
N LEU A 44 -3.66 21.08 -27.35
CA LEU A 44 -2.22 21.29 -27.16
C LEU A 44 -1.89 22.80 -27.15
N TYR A 45 -2.38 23.55 -28.15
CA TYR A 45 -2.15 24.99 -28.25
C TYR A 45 -2.69 25.76 -27.03
N ARG A 46 -3.92 25.45 -26.58
CA ARG A 46 -4.56 26.08 -25.42
C ARG A 46 -3.87 25.76 -24.10
N ASN A 47 -3.56 24.47 -23.88
CA ASN A 47 -3.14 23.97 -22.57
C ASN A 47 -1.62 23.94 -22.37
N ARG A 48 -0.82 24.06 -23.45
CA ARG A 48 0.64 24.10 -23.39
C ARG A 48 1.21 25.37 -24.02
N LEU A 49 1.06 25.55 -25.33
CA LEU A 49 1.74 26.64 -26.06
C LEU A 49 1.29 28.03 -25.60
N LYS A 50 0.01 28.25 -25.26
CA LYS A 50 -0.46 29.54 -24.71
C LYS A 50 0.01 29.82 -23.28
N ILE A 51 0.31 28.79 -22.48
CA ILE A 51 0.85 28.97 -21.11
C ILE A 51 2.36 29.23 -21.18
N ARG A 52 3.07 28.46 -22.03
CA ARG A 52 4.50 28.64 -22.30
C ARG A 52 4.79 30.01 -22.91
N TYR A 53 4.02 30.40 -23.93
CA TYR A 53 4.16 31.66 -24.68
C TYR A 53 2.91 32.55 -24.48
N PRO A 54 2.81 33.33 -23.39
CA PRO A 54 1.60 34.08 -23.06
C PRO A 54 1.34 35.27 -23.98
N GLU A 55 2.40 35.90 -24.51
CA GLU A 55 2.32 37.02 -25.45
C GLU A 55 1.75 36.54 -26.81
N ASP A 56 0.58 37.05 -27.19
CA ASP A 56 -0.13 36.60 -28.39
C ASP A 56 0.62 36.98 -29.69
N GLU A 57 1.30 38.13 -29.73
CA GLU A 57 2.15 38.57 -30.85
C GLU A 57 3.40 37.69 -30.99
N LEU A 58 4.18 37.52 -29.92
CA LEU A 58 5.38 36.68 -29.94
C LEU A 58 5.03 35.21 -30.25
N ARG A 59 3.96 34.67 -29.67
CA ARG A 59 3.49 33.31 -29.95
C ARG A 59 3.05 33.17 -31.42
N THR A 60 2.34 34.13 -31.99
CA THR A 60 1.94 34.05 -33.41
C THR A 60 3.13 34.23 -34.37
N ALA A 61 4.12 35.06 -34.02
CA ALA A 61 5.37 35.17 -34.74
C ALA A 61 6.17 33.86 -34.75
N ILE A 62 6.40 33.24 -33.59
CA ILE A 62 7.11 31.95 -33.46
C ILE A 62 6.44 30.86 -34.30
N MET A 63 5.11 30.69 -34.16
CA MET A 63 4.35 29.67 -34.90
C MET A 63 4.40 29.91 -36.42
N ARG A 64 4.35 31.18 -36.85
CA ARG A 64 4.50 31.56 -38.27
C ARG A 64 5.91 31.26 -38.78
N ALA A 65 6.94 31.64 -38.03
CA ALA A 65 8.34 31.44 -38.38
C ALA A 65 8.66 29.95 -38.55
N TYR A 66 8.23 29.10 -37.59
CA TYR A 66 8.35 27.64 -37.70
C TYR A 66 7.67 27.11 -38.97
N ARG A 67 6.40 27.47 -39.22
CA ARG A 67 5.66 27.02 -40.42
C ARG A 67 6.32 27.43 -41.73
N SER A 68 6.91 28.63 -41.77
CA SER A 68 7.60 29.17 -42.94
C SER A 68 9.04 28.67 -43.10
N ARG A 69 9.59 27.93 -42.12
CA ARG A 69 11.03 27.62 -42.00
C ARG A 69 11.90 28.88 -42.07
N ASP A 70 11.42 29.93 -41.42
CA ASP A 70 12.06 31.24 -41.36
C ASP A 70 13.31 31.20 -40.48
N PRO A 71 14.50 31.65 -40.94
CA PRO A 71 15.72 31.67 -40.14
C PRO A 71 15.63 32.54 -38.88
N ALA A 72 14.62 33.41 -38.75
CA ALA A 72 14.35 34.14 -37.51
C ALA A 72 13.75 33.27 -36.39
N TYR A 73 13.31 32.03 -36.66
CA TYR A 73 12.64 31.17 -35.68
C TYR A 73 13.45 30.94 -34.39
N PRO A 74 14.74 30.53 -34.41
CA PRO A 74 15.52 30.35 -33.18
C PRO A 74 15.66 31.65 -32.39
N ALA A 75 15.87 32.80 -33.04
CA ALA A 75 16.01 34.09 -32.36
C ALA A 75 14.71 34.52 -31.63
N LEU A 76 13.54 34.25 -32.23
CA LEU A 76 12.24 34.46 -31.58
C LEU A 76 12.03 33.47 -30.41
N LEU A 77 12.52 32.24 -30.55
CA LEU A 77 12.43 31.19 -29.55
C LEU A 77 13.31 31.48 -28.32
N HIS A 78 14.58 31.88 -28.51
CA HIS A 78 15.49 32.32 -27.44
C HIS A 78 14.91 33.51 -26.66
N ARG A 79 14.36 34.52 -27.34
CA ARG A 79 13.66 35.64 -26.69
C ARG A 79 12.48 35.16 -25.82
N ALA A 80 11.74 34.15 -26.27
CA ALA A 80 10.65 33.58 -25.49
C ALA A 80 11.14 32.72 -24.31
N TYR A 81 12.30 32.06 -24.46
CA TYR A 81 12.96 31.33 -23.39
C TYR A 81 13.51 32.25 -22.31
N ASP A 82 14.00 33.45 -22.63
CA ASP A 82 14.33 34.47 -21.64
C ASP A 82 13.10 34.93 -20.84
N GLY A 83 11.96 35.08 -21.53
CA GLY A 83 10.66 35.32 -20.88
C GLY A 83 10.16 34.15 -20.01
N LEU A 84 10.61 32.91 -20.25
CA LEU A 84 10.37 31.76 -19.34
C LEU A 84 11.35 31.79 -18.16
N ARG A 85 12.65 31.88 -18.43
CA ARG A 85 13.75 31.99 -17.45
C ARG A 85 13.44 33.03 -16.36
N GLU A 86 13.00 34.23 -16.76
CA GLU A 86 12.60 35.29 -15.81
C GLU A 86 11.33 34.95 -15.02
N ARG A 87 10.32 34.31 -15.62
CA ARG A 87 9.11 33.89 -14.89
C ARG A 87 9.43 32.82 -13.85
N SER A 88 10.21 31.81 -14.20
CA SER A 88 10.66 30.76 -13.28
C SER A 88 11.56 31.31 -12.18
N LEU A 89 12.52 32.20 -12.51
CA LEU A 89 13.36 32.90 -11.53
C LEU A 89 12.53 33.75 -10.54
N ASN A 90 11.55 34.51 -11.03
CA ASN A 90 10.69 35.32 -10.16
C ASN A 90 9.70 34.48 -9.34
N ARG A 91 9.32 33.28 -9.80
CA ARG A 91 8.60 32.29 -8.98
C ARG A 91 9.48 31.77 -7.83
N ILE A 92 10.74 31.44 -8.10
CA ILE A 92 11.72 31.01 -7.09
C ILE A 92 11.99 32.11 -6.06
N LYS A 93 12.14 33.38 -6.47
CA LYS A 93 12.28 34.53 -5.56
C LYS A 93 11.09 34.63 -4.59
N ARG A 94 9.84 34.50 -5.09
CA ARG A 94 8.63 34.51 -4.24
C ARG A 94 8.62 33.36 -3.22
N THR A 95 9.08 32.17 -3.59
CA THR A 95 9.25 31.06 -2.64
C THR A 95 10.31 31.37 -1.59
N ILE A 96 11.44 31.96 -1.99
CA ILE A 96 12.51 32.41 -1.08
C ILE A 96 12.00 33.49 -0.12
N ASP A 97 11.22 34.48 -0.57
CA ASP A 97 10.62 35.50 0.31
C ASP A 97 9.63 34.91 1.32
N TYR A 98 8.81 33.93 0.91
CA TYR A 98 7.91 33.24 1.84
C TYR A 98 8.70 32.50 2.94
N ILE A 99 9.71 31.71 2.53
CA ILE A 99 10.57 30.95 3.44
C ILE A 99 11.34 31.90 4.36
N ALA A 100 11.93 32.96 3.83
CA ALA A 100 12.65 33.98 4.58
C ALA A 100 11.73 34.70 5.58
N GLY A 101 10.51 35.06 5.18
CA GLY A 101 9.52 35.69 6.06
C GLY A 101 9.10 34.79 7.23
N GLN A 102 8.93 33.47 7.00
CA GLN A 102 8.73 32.51 8.09
C GLN A 102 9.96 32.45 9.01
N ALA A 103 11.17 32.29 8.45
CA ALA A 103 12.43 32.17 9.20
C ALA A 103 12.91 33.47 9.88
N GLU A 104 12.40 34.63 9.48
CA GLU A 104 12.59 35.92 10.17
C GLU A 104 11.66 36.07 11.38
N SER A 105 10.55 35.30 11.46
CA SER A 105 9.45 35.52 12.42
C SER A 105 9.49 34.67 13.70
N TYR A 106 10.28 33.60 13.77
CA TYR A 106 10.29 32.68 14.91
C TYR A 106 11.27 33.09 16.02
N ASN A 107 10.97 32.71 17.27
CA ASN A 107 11.82 32.94 18.42
C ASN A 107 12.49 31.63 18.84
N PRO A 108 13.82 31.46 18.72
CA PRO A 108 14.51 30.22 19.10
C PRO A 108 14.37 29.81 20.58
N ARG A 109 13.90 30.70 21.46
CA ARG A 109 13.61 30.40 22.88
C ARG A 109 12.18 29.93 23.14
N ASP A 110 11.27 30.08 22.16
CA ASP A 110 9.91 29.57 22.27
C ASP A 110 9.75 28.27 21.47
N VAL A 111 9.44 27.21 22.22
CA VAL A 111 9.16 25.85 21.74
C VAL A 111 8.07 25.86 20.68
N TYR A 112 6.98 26.60 20.92
CA TYR A 112 5.79 26.53 20.07
C TYR A 112 6.01 27.25 18.73
N SER A 113 6.54 28.48 18.72
CA SER A 113 6.89 29.16 17.46
C SER A 113 7.97 28.43 16.67
N THR A 114 8.95 27.81 17.33
CA THR A 114 10.02 27.05 16.65
C THR A 114 9.46 25.82 15.92
N ILE A 115 8.66 24.99 16.61
CA ILE A 115 8.02 23.81 16.01
C ILE A 115 7.05 24.23 14.90
N LYS A 116 6.15 25.18 15.17
CA LYS A 116 5.15 25.67 14.21
C LYS A 116 5.79 26.25 12.95
N THR A 117 6.90 26.96 13.07
CA THR A 117 7.62 27.51 11.91
C THR A 117 8.31 26.42 11.11
N ALA A 118 8.90 25.41 11.76
CA ALA A 118 9.44 24.24 11.07
C ALA A 118 8.36 23.46 10.31
N GLU A 119 7.19 23.23 10.93
CA GLU A 119 6.03 22.59 10.27
C GLU A 119 5.51 23.43 9.08
N ASN A 120 5.33 24.75 9.25
CA ASN A 120 4.95 25.66 8.16
C ASN A 120 5.93 25.64 6.98
N LEU A 121 7.24 25.55 7.25
CA LEU A 121 8.26 25.44 6.21
C LEU A 121 8.19 24.08 5.49
N LEU A 122 7.97 22.99 6.24
CA LEU A 122 7.80 21.64 5.67
C LEU A 122 6.55 21.53 4.79
N MET A 123 5.50 22.33 5.00
CA MET A 123 4.33 22.37 4.09
C MET A 123 4.63 22.89 2.69
N VAL A 124 5.73 23.63 2.49
CA VAL A 124 6.17 24.17 1.18
C VAL A 124 7.27 23.32 0.54
N LEU A 125 7.85 22.39 1.30
CA LEU A 125 8.91 21.49 0.86
C LEU A 125 8.33 20.11 0.45
N PRO A 126 9.14 19.25 -0.21
CA PRO A 126 8.77 17.85 -0.42
C PRO A 126 8.44 17.13 0.89
N LYS A 127 7.57 16.11 0.81
CA LYS A 127 7.08 15.38 1.99
C LYS A 127 8.13 14.48 2.64
N GLU A 128 9.10 13.99 1.86
CA GLU A 128 10.13 13.07 2.36
C GLU A 128 11.21 13.82 3.13
N LYS A 129 11.55 13.32 4.33
CA LYS A 129 12.46 13.99 5.29
C LYS A 129 13.76 14.51 4.64
N PHE A 130 14.47 13.64 3.93
CA PHE A 130 15.76 13.98 3.30
C PHE A 130 15.61 14.84 2.02
N GLU A 131 14.48 14.71 1.32
CA GLU A 131 14.17 15.53 0.15
C GLU A 131 13.80 16.96 0.56
N ALA A 132 13.12 17.15 1.70
CA ALA A 132 12.85 18.45 2.30
C ALA A 132 14.14 19.22 2.65
N VAL A 133 15.11 18.54 3.28
CA VAL A 133 16.44 19.12 3.58
C VAL A 133 17.19 19.48 2.29
N SER A 134 17.16 18.58 1.29
CA SER A 134 17.77 18.83 -0.02
C SER A 134 17.09 19.99 -0.78
N GLY A 135 15.78 20.16 -0.62
CA GLY A 135 14.99 21.25 -1.18
C GLY A 135 15.32 22.61 -0.55
N ILE A 136 15.32 22.71 0.78
CA ILE A 136 15.64 23.96 1.48
C ILE A 136 17.11 24.38 1.25
N GLU A 137 18.04 23.41 1.17
CA GLU A 137 19.41 23.67 0.74
C GLU A 137 19.49 24.20 -0.69
N ARG A 138 18.74 23.63 -1.63
CA ARG A 138 18.71 24.11 -3.03
C ARG A 138 18.24 25.56 -3.11
N TYR A 139 17.14 25.90 -2.41
CA TYR A 139 16.68 27.29 -2.30
C TYR A 139 17.73 28.21 -1.66
N SER A 140 18.49 27.72 -0.68
CA SER A 140 19.59 28.48 -0.06
C SER A 140 20.78 28.69 -1.01
N ARG A 141 21.14 27.70 -1.83
CA ARG A 141 22.18 27.83 -2.88
C ARG A 141 21.78 28.82 -3.97
N TYR A 142 20.50 28.83 -4.36
CA TYR A 142 19.94 29.86 -5.25
C TYR A 142 19.97 31.24 -4.59
N ALA A 143 19.53 31.36 -3.34
CA ALA A 143 19.55 32.59 -2.56
C ALA A 143 20.97 33.19 -2.45
N GLN A 144 21.97 32.36 -2.15
CA GLN A 144 23.39 32.73 -2.16
C GLN A 144 23.84 33.22 -3.54
N SER A 145 23.60 32.43 -4.59
CA SER A 145 24.05 32.74 -5.96
C SER A 145 23.34 33.96 -6.58
N LEU A 146 22.18 34.34 -6.04
CA LEU A 146 21.43 35.57 -6.38
C LEU A 146 21.72 36.74 -5.43
N ASN A 147 22.56 36.56 -4.40
CA ASN A 147 22.77 37.50 -3.29
C ASN A 147 21.45 37.98 -2.62
N TYR A 148 20.45 37.11 -2.54
CA TYR A 148 19.08 37.44 -2.15
C TYR A 148 18.65 36.72 -0.86
N ARG A 149 18.18 37.45 0.16
CA ARG A 149 17.67 36.89 1.45
C ARG A 149 18.61 35.90 2.18
N VAL A 150 19.91 35.91 1.87
CA VAL A 150 20.88 34.87 2.25
C VAL A 150 20.89 34.52 3.74
N LYS A 151 20.92 35.52 4.64
CA LYS A 151 20.96 35.30 6.09
C LYS A 151 19.70 34.61 6.63
N SER A 152 18.54 34.93 6.06
CA SER A 152 17.24 34.37 6.45
C SER A 152 17.06 32.95 5.93
N MET A 153 17.53 32.68 4.71
CA MET A 153 17.58 31.33 4.15
C MET A 153 18.54 30.41 4.90
N ALA A 154 19.67 30.91 5.39
CA ALA A 154 20.58 30.13 6.24
C ALA A 154 19.87 29.65 7.54
N LYS A 155 19.15 30.54 8.23
CA LYS A 155 18.31 30.18 9.39
C LYS A 155 17.23 29.15 9.03
N ALA A 156 16.59 29.29 7.87
CA ALA A 156 15.57 28.35 7.41
C ALA A 156 16.15 26.94 7.20
N VAL A 157 17.33 26.82 6.58
CA VAL A 157 18.06 25.54 6.43
C VAL A 157 18.41 24.95 7.80
N GLU A 158 18.95 25.75 8.71
CA GLU A 158 19.33 25.30 10.06
C GLU A 158 18.11 24.76 10.84
N LEU A 159 17.00 25.51 10.85
CA LEU A 159 15.74 25.13 11.50
C LEU A 159 15.17 23.83 10.91
N VAL A 160 15.01 23.75 9.58
CA VAL A 160 14.46 22.57 8.91
C VAL A 160 15.36 21.35 9.11
N ARG A 161 16.68 21.51 8.99
CA ARG A 161 17.65 20.43 9.23
C ARG A 161 17.55 19.92 10.66
N ALA A 162 17.66 20.80 11.66
CA ALA A 162 17.66 20.41 13.07
C ALA A 162 16.32 19.79 13.53
N TYR A 163 15.20 20.20 12.92
CA TYR A 163 13.89 19.59 13.13
C TYR A 163 13.80 18.19 12.49
N VAL A 164 14.19 18.05 11.22
CA VAL A 164 14.13 16.78 10.48
C VAL A 164 15.07 15.72 11.05
N THR A 165 16.28 16.11 11.48
CA THR A 165 17.26 15.22 12.13
C THR A 165 17.03 15.04 13.64
N GLU A 166 15.96 15.61 14.19
CA GLU A 166 15.57 15.50 15.61
C GLU A 166 16.69 15.93 16.58
N THR A 167 17.60 16.80 16.14
CA THR A 167 18.74 17.34 16.91
C THR A 167 18.42 18.64 17.63
N LEU A 168 17.29 19.28 17.32
CA LEU A 168 16.74 20.41 18.07
C LEU A 168 16.43 19.95 19.51
N GLY A 169 17.26 20.34 20.48
CA GLY A 169 17.13 19.88 21.88
C GLY A 169 15.74 20.15 22.49
N VAL A 170 15.13 21.27 22.10
CA VAL A 170 13.74 21.65 22.40
C VAL A 170 12.72 20.58 21.93
N VAL A 171 12.91 20.04 20.72
CA VAL A 171 12.06 18.95 20.18
C VAL A 171 12.33 17.65 20.93
N GLN A 172 13.58 17.37 21.30
CA GLN A 172 13.91 16.19 22.13
C GLN A 172 13.26 16.26 23.52
N GLU A 173 13.20 17.44 24.16
CA GLU A 173 12.49 17.60 25.44
C GLU A 173 10.98 17.38 25.30
N GLU A 174 10.35 17.93 24.25
CA GLU A 174 8.90 17.78 24.05
C GLU A 174 8.52 16.34 23.65
N LEU A 175 9.36 15.65 22.86
CA LEU A 175 9.23 14.20 22.60
C LEU A 175 9.42 13.37 23.89
N ARG A 176 10.37 13.74 24.76
CA ARG A 176 10.55 13.11 26.08
C ARG A 176 9.35 13.34 26.99
N ARG A 177 8.68 14.49 26.91
CA ARG A 177 7.42 14.77 27.64
C ARG A 177 6.26 13.93 27.13
N ARG A 178 6.03 13.89 25.81
CA ARG A 178 4.97 13.05 25.20
C ARG A 178 5.14 11.58 25.55
N ARG A 179 6.33 11.00 25.36
CA ARG A 179 6.62 9.62 25.73
C ARG A 179 6.42 9.32 27.22
N LYS A 180 6.66 10.31 28.11
CA LYS A 180 6.33 10.18 29.55
C LYS A 180 4.83 10.19 29.81
N GLN A 181 4.05 11.02 29.11
CA GLN A 181 2.58 11.02 29.23
C GLN A 181 1.98 9.71 28.68
N GLU A 182 2.38 9.30 27.47
CA GLU A 182 1.99 8.02 26.85
C GLU A 182 2.28 6.83 27.76
N ALA A 183 3.46 6.79 28.41
CA ALA A 183 3.80 5.76 29.38
C ALA A 183 2.94 5.80 30.65
N LEU A 184 2.65 7.00 31.19
CA LEU A 184 1.78 7.17 32.37
C LEU A 184 0.32 6.80 32.08
N ASP A 185 -0.18 7.11 30.88
CA ASP A 185 -1.54 6.78 30.46
C ASP A 185 -1.69 5.29 30.15
N ALA A 186 -0.71 4.66 29.48
CA ALA A 186 -0.66 3.21 29.36
C ALA A 186 -0.54 2.49 30.74
N GLU A 187 0.16 3.08 31.71
CA GLU A 187 0.21 2.54 33.08
C GLU A 187 -1.14 2.71 33.81
N ARG A 188 -1.85 3.82 33.60
CA ARG A 188 -3.21 4.06 34.12
C ARG A 188 -4.19 3.05 33.55
N GLU A 189 -4.19 2.82 32.24
CA GLU A 189 -5.02 1.81 31.57
C GLU A 189 -4.71 0.41 32.11
N ARG A 190 -3.43 0.02 32.19
CA ARG A 190 -3.01 -1.26 32.78
C ARG A 190 -3.47 -1.41 34.23
N ARG A 191 -3.38 -0.36 35.05
CA ARG A 191 -3.89 -0.35 36.44
C ARG A 191 -5.41 -0.42 36.52
N GLN A 192 -6.15 0.11 35.53
CA GLN A 192 -7.61 -0.01 35.45
C GLN A 192 -8.04 -1.42 35.04
N LEU A 193 -7.41 -2.01 34.03
CA LEU A 193 -7.65 -3.41 33.63
C LEU A 193 -7.38 -4.38 34.79
N LEU A 194 -6.24 -4.22 35.49
CA LEU A 194 -5.92 -5.01 36.69
C LEU A 194 -6.91 -4.81 37.86
N ARG A 195 -7.62 -3.68 37.92
CA ARG A 195 -8.74 -3.49 38.87
C ARG A 195 -10.00 -4.20 38.40
N GLN A 196 -10.36 -4.11 37.12
CA GLN A 196 -11.54 -4.77 36.54
C GLN A 196 -11.42 -6.31 36.60
N ASP A 197 -10.24 -6.87 36.33
CA ASP A 197 -9.95 -8.30 36.52
C ASP A 197 -10.08 -8.70 38.00
N ARG A 198 -9.54 -7.88 38.92
CA ARG A 198 -9.63 -8.15 40.36
C ARG A 198 -11.06 -8.05 40.90
N GLU A 199 -11.83 -7.09 40.43
CA GLU A 199 -13.23 -6.88 40.82
C GLU A 199 -14.14 -7.97 40.24
N SER A 200 -13.96 -8.36 38.98
CA SER A 200 -14.70 -9.47 38.36
C SER A 200 -14.35 -10.83 39.00
N TYR A 201 -13.08 -11.09 39.35
CA TYR A 201 -12.68 -12.26 40.13
C TYR A 201 -13.32 -12.29 41.53
N LEU A 202 -13.37 -11.15 42.22
CA LEU A 202 -14.04 -11.03 43.52
C LEU A 202 -15.57 -11.18 43.42
N LEU A 203 -16.19 -10.73 42.33
CA LEU A 203 -17.61 -10.93 42.04
C LEU A 203 -17.94 -12.39 41.71
N GLN A 204 -17.13 -13.08 40.91
CA GLN A 204 -17.25 -14.52 40.68
C GLN A 204 -17.14 -15.30 42.01
N ARG A 205 -16.19 -14.92 42.88
CA ARG A 205 -16.04 -15.52 44.21
C ARG A 205 -17.21 -15.23 45.17
N LYS A 206 -17.97 -14.15 44.96
CA LYS A 206 -19.15 -13.80 45.77
C LYS A 206 -20.47 -14.41 45.25
N ASN A 207 -20.59 -14.58 43.94
CA ASN A 207 -21.85 -14.96 43.28
C ASN A 207 -21.85 -16.39 42.71
N GLY A 208 -20.71 -17.08 42.75
CA GLY A 208 -20.62 -18.51 42.41
C GLY A 208 -21.21 -19.41 43.52
N PRO A 209 -21.74 -20.60 43.17
CA PRO A 209 -22.31 -21.51 44.15
C PRO A 209 -21.22 -22.18 45.00
N GLY A 210 -21.29 -21.97 46.31
CA GLY A 210 -20.53 -22.72 47.31
C GLY A 210 -19.24 -22.06 47.80
N ALA A 211 -19.11 -21.96 49.13
CA ALA A 211 -17.80 -22.00 49.77
C ALA A 211 -17.15 -23.37 49.51
N ASN A 212 -15.83 -23.48 49.65
CA ASN A 212 -15.01 -24.61 49.19
C ASN A 212 -15.00 -24.79 47.67
N HIS A 213 -14.58 -23.75 46.95
CA HIS A 213 -13.80 -24.03 45.74
C HIS A 213 -12.52 -24.76 46.20
N PRO A 214 -12.20 -25.98 45.72
CA PRO A 214 -10.99 -26.66 46.13
C PRO A 214 -9.78 -25.79 45.78
N PHE A 215 -8.83 -25.69 46.72
CA PHE A 215 -7.44 -25.47 46.32
C PHE A 215 -7.03 -26.73 45.56
N ILE A 216 -7.06 -26.65 44.23
CA ILE A 216 -6.56 -27.73 43.37
C ILE A 216 -5.06 -27.79 43.64
N ASP A 217 -4.64 -28.81 44.38
CA ASP A 217 -3.22 -29.07 44.57
C ASP A 217 -2.63 -29.53 43.24
N PHE A 218 -1.89 -28.61 42.60
CA PHE A 218 -1.24 -28.85 41.31
C PHE A 218 -0.26 -30.03 41.36
N SER A 219 0.20 -30.43 42.56
CA SER A 219 1.02 -31.61 42.80
C SER A 219 0.29 -32.90 42.41
N ALA A 220 -1.01 -32.99 42.71
CA ALA A 220 -1.85 -34.17 42.50
C ALA A 220 -2.41 -34.31 41.06
N ILE A 221 -2.05 -33.39 40.14
CA ILE A 221 -2.49 -33.46 38.73
C ILE A 221 -1.61 -34.47 37.98
N GLU A 222 -2.19 -35.59 37.58
CA GLU A 222 -1.60 -36.54 36.63
C GLU A 222 -1.87 -36.11 35.18
N PHE A 223 -0.91 -36.33 34.30
CA PHE A 223 -1.03 -36.04 32.86
C PHE A 223 -1.13 -37.34 32.07
N SER A 224 -1.99 -37.37 31.05
CA SER A 224 -2.05 -38.51 30.14
C SER A 224 -0.71 -38.69 29.41
N PRO A 225 -0.26 -39.94 29.12
CA PRO A 225 0.88 -40.16 28.24
C PRO A 225 0.63 -39.60 26.82
N GLU A 226 -0.62 -39.33 26.42
CA GLU A 226 -0.91 -38.56 25.21
C GLU A 226 -0.62 -37.06 25.36
N ASP A 227 -0.93 -36.47 26.51
CA ASP A 227 -0.71 -35.04 26.76
C ASP A 227 0.78 -34.72 26.86
N LEU A 228 1.55 -35.56 27.55
CA LEU A 228 3.02 -35.49 27.57
C LEU A 228 3.58 -35.55 26.14
N LYS A 229 3.12 -36.52 25.33
CA LYS A 229 3.45 -36.63 23.90
C LYS A 229 2.99 -35.43 23.05
N ARG A 230 1.99 -34.65 23.46
CA ARG A 230 1.57 -33.39 22.79
C ARG A 230 2.41 -32.18 23.24
N ILE A 231 2.98 -32.21 24.45
CA ILE A 231 3.71 -31.09 25.05
C ILE A 231 5.23 -31.16 24.78
N GLU A 232 5.85 -32.31 25.02
CA GLU A 232 7.31 -32.46 25.10
C GLU A 232 7.97 -32.67 23.73
N ILE A 233 9.12 -32.04 23.46
CA ILE A 233 9.92 -32.31 22.25
C ILE A 233 10.85 -33.50 22.48
N SER A 234 11.35 -34.13 21.41
CA SER A 234 12.27 -35.28 21.55
C SER A 234 13.58 -34.84 22.21
N PRO A 235 14.09 -35.57 23.23
CA PRO A 235 15.30 -35.18 23.97
C PRO A 235 16.57 -35.21 23.11
N ASP A 236 16.53 -35.89 21.97
CA ASP A 236 17.60 -35.96 20.96
C ASP A 236 17.89 -34.61 20.30
N ILE A 237 16.95 -33.66 20.39
CA ILE A 237 17.05 -32.32 19.77
C ILE A 237 17.80 -31.39 20.74
N THR A 238 19.13 -31.36 20.63
CA THR A 238 20.02 -30.62 21.54
C THR A 238 20.34 -29.18 21.07
N GLY A 239 20.29 -28.90 19.77
CA GLY A 239 20.54 -27.56 19.22
C GLY A 239 19.40 -26.58 19.50
N ILE A 240 19.71 -25.37 19.99
CA ILE A 240 18.72 -24.38 20.44
C ILE A 240 17.81 -23.94 19.28
N GLU A 241 18.38 -23.85 18.08
CA GLU A 241 17.70 -23.52 16.83
C GLU A 241 16.73 -24.63 16.42
N ASP A 242 17.13 -25.90 16.51
CA ASP A 242 16.24 -27.03 16.23
C ASP A 242 15.18 -27.24 17.33
N GLN A 243 15.48 -26.93 18.60
CA GLN A 243 14.48 -26.87 19.66
C GLN A 243 13.44 -25.77 19.38
N THR A 244 13.89 -24.58 18.96
CA THR A 244 13.02 -23.47 18.53
C THR A 244 12.09 -23.91 17.41
N LEU A 245 12.62 -24.59 16.39
CA LEU A 245 11.82 -25.15 15.28
C LEU A 245 10.85 -26.24 15.75
N ALA A 246 11.27 -27.14 16.65
CA ALA A 246 10.45 -28.22 17.18
C ALA A 246 9.25 -27.70 17.99
N TYR A 247 9.48 -26.75 18.92
CA TYR A 247 8.40 -26.09 19.65
C TYR A 247 7.46 -25.31 18.73
N CYS A 248 8.02 -24.54 17.78
CA CYS A 248 7.21 -23.81 16.80
C CYS A 248 6.34 -24.74 15.97
N TYR A 249 6.90 -25.83 15.43
CA TYR A 249 6.19 -26.83 14.63
C TYR A 249 5.08 -27.50 15.42
N LYS A 250 5.40 -27.98 16.63
CA LYS A 250 4.48 -28.76 17.47
C LYS A 250 3.30 -27.95 17.96
N TYR A 251 3.52 -26.71 18.38
CA TYR A 251 2.46 -25.85 18.89
C TYR A 251 1.73 -25.06 17.78
N TRP A 252 2.28 -24.98 16.56
CA TRP A 252 1.76 -24.11 15.49
C TRP A 252 0.25 -24.22 15.29
N ASN A 253 -0.24 -25.44 15.09
CA ASN A 253 -1.65 -25.72 14.81
C ASN A 253 -2.51 -25.78 16.08
N LEU A 254 -1.90 -26.01 17.26
CA LEU A 254 -2.58 -26.11 18.55
C LEU A 254 -2.91 -24.75 19.18
N VAL A 255 -2.40 -23.63 18.64
CA VAL A 255 -2.71 -22.24 19.03
C VAL A 255 -4.22 -21.91 19.07
N ALA A 256 -5.05 -22.67 18.36
CA ALA A 256 -6.50 -22.50 18.32
C ALA A 256 -7.27 -23.39 19.32
N ASP A 257 -6.60 -24.32 20.02
CA ASP A 257 -7.23 -25.28 20.93
C ASP A 257 -7.24 -24.77 22.40
N PRO A 258 -8.40 -24.41 22.98
CA PRO A 258 -8.50 -23.95 24.36
C PRO A 258 -8.38 -25.08 25.39
N ALA A 259 -8.43 -26.36 24.99
CA ALA A 259 -8.15 -27.48 25.88
C ALA A 259 -6.64 -27.65 26.04
N PHE A 260 -5.90 -27.73 24.93
CA PHE A 260 -4.43 -27.79 24.93
C PHE A 260 -3.80 -26.63 25.71
N GLU A 261 -4.26 -25.39 25.53
CA GLU A 261 -3.76 -24.23 26.30
C GLU A 261 -3.83 -24.45 27.83
N ARG A 262 -4.92 -25.04 28.32
CA ARG A 262 -5.12 -25.28 29.76
C ARG A 262 -4.23 -26.40 30.28
N ILE A 263 -4.10 -27.50 29.53
CA ILE A 263 -3.24 -28.63 29.89
C ILE A 263 -1.77 -28.17 29.92
N LEU A 264 -1.35 -27.39 28.92
CA LEU A 264 0.00 -26.82 28.83
C LEU A 264 0.30 -25.83 29.96
N PHE A 265 -0.66 -25.00 30.36
CA PHE A 265 -0.53 -24.12 31.53
C PHE A 265 -0.32 -24.93 32.83
N LEU A 266 -1.12 -25.98 33.05
CA LEU A 266 -0.98 -26.84 34.22
C LEU A 266 0.37 -27.59 34.22
N TYR A 267 0.82 -28.08 33.07
CA TYR A 267 2.12 -28.73 32.91
C TYR A 267 3.27 -27.77 33.23
N SER A 268 3.25 -26.57 32.62
CA SER A 268 4.24 -25.51 32.85
C SER A 268 4.31 -25.14 34.34
N ARG A 269 3.16 -25.08 35.03
CA ARG A 269 3.07 -24.80 36.46
C ARG A 269 3.52 -25.95 37.37
N LYS A 270 3.29 -27.22 37.00
CA LYS A 270 3.73 -28.39 37.78
C LYS A 270 5.23 -28.64 37.66
N PHE A 271 5.78 -28.53 36.45
CA PHE A 271 7.19 -28.84 36.16
C PHE A 271 8.09 -27.59 36.08
N ASN A 272 7.55 -26.39 36.33
CA ASN A 272 8.25 -25.10 36.25
C ASN A 272 8.98 -24.87 34.90
N THR A 273 8.34 -25.29 33.79
CA THR A 273 8.91 -25.20 32.43
C THR A 273 8.37 -24.00 31.65
N LYS A 274 9.18 -23.42 30.76
CA LYS A 274 8.82 -22.26 29.91
C LYS A 274 7.81 -22.57 28.79
N ASN A 275 7.29 -23.80 28.71
CA ASN A 275 6.53 -24.28 27.55
C ASN A 275 5.24 -23.46 27.30
N TYR A 276 4.62 -22.94 28.36
CA TYR A 276 3.46 -22.05 28.26
C TYR A 276 3.82 -20.64 27.75
N ASP A 277 4.95 -20.07 28.16
CA ASP A 277 5.42 -18.76 27.66
C ASP A 277 5.80 -18.82 26.17
N ILE A 278 6.42 -19.94 25.75
CA ILE A 278 6.70 -20.24 24.34
C ILE A 278 5.38 -20.30 23.54
N TYR A 279 4.39 -21.03 24.03
CA TYR A 279 3.06 -21.10 23.40
C TYR A 279 2.35 -19.74 23.34
N LEU A 280 2.37 -18.95 24.42
CA LEU A 280 1.80 -17.60 24.43
C LEU A 280 2.49 -16.67 23.43
N THR A 281 3.80 -16.83 23.23
CA THR A 281 4.59 -16.07 22.25
C THR A 281 4.17 -16.40 20.82
N ILE A 282 4.03 -17.70 20.49
CA ILE A 282 3.52 -18.16 19.19
C ILE A 282 2.07 -17.70 18.98
N ARG A 283 1.20 -17.86 19.99
CA ARG A 283 -0.21 -17.45 19.97
C ARG A 283 -0.36 -15.95 19.72
N ARG A 284 0.42 -15.12 20.40
CA ARG A 284 0.43 -13.66 20.22
C ARG A 284 0.85 -13.30 18.79
N GLY A 285 2.01 -13.79 18.35
CA GLY A 285 2.55 -13.48 17.02
C GLY A 285 1.65 -13.91 15.86
N ARG A 286 1.01 -15.08 15.98
CA ARG A 286 -0.02 -15.53 15.01
C ARG A 286 -1.27 -14.64 15.03
N GLY A 287 -1.70 -14.18 16.21
CA GLY A 287 -2.85 -13.28 16.37
C GLY A 287 -2.61 -11.88 15.80
N THR A 288 -1.41 -11.32 16.00
CA THR A 288 -1.02 -9.98 15.49
C THR A 288 -0.57 -9.98 14.03
N LYS A 289 -0.49 -11.15 13.37
CA LYS A 289 0.01 -11.34 11.99
C LYS A 289 1.46 -10.88 11.80
N ASN A 290 2.30 -11.10 12.81
CA ASN A 290 3.75 -10.92 12.69
C ASN A 290 4.34 -11.85 11.62
N ARG A 291 5.55 -11.53 11.13
CA ARG A 291 6.27 -12.41 10.21
C ARG A 291 6.73 -13.66 10.95
N ASP A 292 6.82 -14.79 10.25
CA ASP A 292 7.32 -16.04 10.83
C ASP A 292 8.69 -15.86 11.51
N ASP A 293 9.58 -15.10 10.88
CA ASP A 293 10.93 -14.77 11.36
C ASP A 293 10.92 -14.10 12.75
N GLU A 294 9.96 -13.19 12.98
CA GLU A 294 9.79 -12.47 14.25
C GLU A 294 9.27 -13.40 15.36
N ILE A 295 8.43 -14.38 14.99
CA ILE A 295 7.90 -15.39 15.92
C ILE A 295 9.03 -16.36 16.32
N LEU A 296 9.82 -16.83 15.36
CA LEU A 296 10.98 -17.69 15.59
C LEU A 296 11.99 -16.99 16.52
N ALA A 297 12.36 -15.74 16.24
CA ALA A 297 13.27 -14.96 17.09
C ALA A 297 12.73 -14.76 18.51
N SER A 298 11.41 -14.53 18.66
CA SER A 298 10.78 -14.37 19.97
C SER A 298 10.78 -15.68 20.80
N VAL A 299 10.54 -16.83 20.15
CA VAL A 299 10.63 -18.14 20.80
C VAL A 299 12.08 -18.49 21.15
N LEU A 300 13.03 -18.20 20.26
CA LEU A 300 14.47 -18.34 20.52
C LEU A 300 14.89 -17.55 21.76
N SER A 301 14.49 -16.28 21.87
CA SER A 301 14.76 -15.45 23.06
C SER A 301 14.05 -15.93 24.34
N SER A 302 13.00 -16.74 24.21
CA SER A 302 12.34 -17.36 25.36
C SER A 302 13.10 -18.58 25.86
N LEU A 303 13.71 -19.36 24.96
CA LEU A 303 14.52 -20.53 25.30
C LEU A 303 15.85 -20.12 25.93
N VAL A 304 16.61 -19.25 25.24
CA VAL A 304 17.94 -18.77 25.64
C VAL A 304 17.92 -18.08 27.01
N THR A 305 18.94 -18.33 27.83
CA THR A 305 19.19 -17.62 29.11
C THR A 305 20.44 -16.74 29.02
N GLY A 306 20.34 -15.64 28.26
CA GLY A 306 21.47 -14.72 28.04
C GLY A 306 21.34 -13.95 26.72
N TYR A 307 22.42 -13.29 26.29
CA TYR A 307 22.51 -12.67 24.97
C TYR A 307 22.96 -13.71 23.94
N TYR A 308 22.06 -14.09 23.03
CA TYR A 308 22.36 -14.92 21.86
C TYR A 308 22.04 -14.12 20.60
N TYR A 309 22.97 -14.08 19.65
CA TYR A 309 22.82 -13.45 18.35
C TYR A 309 23.67 -14.20 17.33
N SER A 310 23.04 -14.82 16.33
CA SER A 310 23.71 -15.64 15.32
C SER A 310 23.05 -15.46 13.96
N ILE A 311 23.72 -14.71 13.08
CA ILE A 311 23.27 -14.48 11.69
C ILE A 311 23.13 -15.81 10.93
N GLN A 312 23.98 -16.81 11.24
CA GLN A 312 23.86 -18.14 10.66
C GLN A 312 22.68 -18.93 11.25
N GLY A 313 22.42 -18.79 12.56
CA GLY A 313 21.24 -19.36 13.23
C GLY A 313 19.93 -18.82 12.66
N ASP A 314 19.82 -17.50 12.47
CA ASP A 314 18.63 -16.86 11.87
C ASP A 314 18.38 -17.35 10.44
N ILE A 315 19.42 -17.42 9.60
CA ILE A 315 19.31 -17.95 8.23
C ILE A 315 18.94 -19.45 8.22
N TYR A 316 19.44 -20.23 9.18
CA TYR A 316 19.08 -21.64 9.36
C TYR A 316 17.61 -21.81 9.77
N LEU A 317 17.17 -21.09 10.79
CA LEU A 317 15.79 -21.04 11.28
C LEU A 317 14.82 -20.71 10.15
N GLN A 318 15.07 -19.62 9.41
CA GLN A 318 14.22 -19.22 8.28
C GLN A 318 14.13 -20.30 7.20
N ARG A 319 15.26 -20.90 6.80
CA ARG A 319 15.29 -21.93 5.75
C ARG A 319 14.58 -23.22 6.18
N ARG A 320 14.85 -23.73 7.38
CA ARG A 320 14.19 -24.94 7.90
C ARG A 320 12.71 -24.71 8.19
N TRP A 321 12.33 -23.56 8.75
CA TRP A 321 10.94 -23.26 9.05
C TRP A 321 10.07 -23.22 7.79
N ASN A 322 10.55 -22.63 6.69
CA ASN A 322 9.80 -22.63 5.43
C ASN A 322 9.53 -24.04 4.87
N LEU A 323 10.46 -24.99 5.05
CA LEU A 323 10.27 -26.40 4.68
C LEU A 323 9.26 -27.09 5.61
N LEU A 324 9.38 -26.91 6.92
CA LEU A 324 8.47 -27.50 7.92
C LEU A 324 7.04 -26.92 7.83
N LYS A 325 6.90 -25.63 7.54
CA LYS A 325 5.60 -24.98 7.36
C LYS A 325 4.91 -25.44 6.07
N ALA A 326 5.66 -25.88 5.06
CA ALA A 326 5.11 -26.48 3.85
C ALA A 326 4.48 -27.87 4.11
N SER A 327 5.05 -28.70 5.01
CA SER A 327 4.41 -29.96 5.42
C SER A 327 3.18 -29.73 6.32
N LEU A 328 3.24 -28.76 7.26
CA LEU A 328 2.08 -28.35 8.08
C LEU A 328 0.89 -27.83 7.25
N SER A 329 1.12 -27.41 6.00
CA SER A 329 0.11 -26.85 5.10
C SER A 329 -0.54 -27.88 4.16
N GLN A 330 -0.04 -29.11 4.11
CA GLN A 330 -0.70 -30.18 3.37
C GLN A 330 -1.74 -30.88 4.26
N PRO A 331 -3.00 -31.05 3.82
CA PRO A 331 -3.91 -31.96 4.51
C PRO A 331 -3.30 -33.37 4.44
N ALA A 332 -3.29 -34.08 5.58
CA ALA A 332 -2.65 -35.38 5.67
C ALA A 332 -3.19 -36.32 4.59
N ARG A 333 -2.33 -36.71 3.64
CA ARG A 333 -2.56 -37.93 2.85
C ARG A 333 -2.57 -39.08 3.84
N ALA A 334 -3.69 -39.80 3.92
CA ALA A 334 -3.68 -41.12 4.55
C ALA A 334 -2.59 -41.95 3.88
N GLU A 335 -1.78 -42.64 4.67
CA GLU A 335 -0.82 -43.61 4.15
C GLU A 335 -1.61 -44.77 3.50
N PRO A 336 -1.12 -45.35 2.39
CA PRO A 336 -1.78 -46.49 1.78
C PRO A 336 -1.56 -47.73 2.65
N ASP A 337 -2.64 -48.26 3.24
CA ASP A 337 -2.61 -49.52 3.97
C ASP A 337 -1.94 -50.63 3.13
N ALA A 338 -1.01 -51.36 3.73
CA ALA A 338 -0.32 -52.46 3.08
C ALA A 338 -1.27 -53.65 2.89
N PRO A 339 -1.53 -54.13 1.65
CA PRO A 339 -2.42 -55.25 1.43
C PRO A 339 -1.71 -56.58 1.76
N ALA A 340 -2.08 -57.19 2.89
CA ALA A 340 -1.83 -58.61 3.11
C ALA A 340 -2.59 -59.42 2.04
N GLY A 341 -1.89 -60.31 1.33
CA GLY A 341 -2.46 -61.05 0.21
C GLY A 341 -3.30 -62.26 0.61
N THR A 342 -4.24 -62.64 -0.24
CA THR A 342 -4.66 -64.03 -0.49
C THR A 342 -5.32 -64.12 -1.87
N ASP A 343 -5.18 -65.28 -2.52
CA ASP A 343 -5.47 -65.43 -3.94
C ASP A 343 -6.96 -65.47 -4.32
N ARG A 344 -7.29 -64.91 -5.50
CA ARG A 344 -7.95 -65.65 -6.58
C ARG A 344 -7.86 -64.92 -7.92
N VAL A 345 -7.66 -65.70 -8.98
CA VAL A 345 -7.29 -65.30 -10.36
C VAL A 345 -8.21 -66.07 -11.34
N PRO A 346 -8.46 -65.63 -12.59
CA PRO A 346 -8.78 -64.30 -13.12
C PRO A 346 -10.14 -64.29 -13.87
N LYS A 347 -10.59 -63.13 -14.40
CA LYS A 347 -11.17 -63.07 -15.77
C LYS A 347 -11.22 -61.66 -16.39
N ARG A 348 -10.98 -61.62 -17.70
CA ARG A 348 -11.09 -60.49 -18.67
C ARG A 348 -11.87 -61.05 -19.89
N PRO A 349 -12.33 -60.25 -20.88
CA PRO A 349 -12.54 -58.79 -20.92
C PRO A 349 -13.98 -58.42 -21.40
N GLY A 350 -14.32 -57.13 -21.52
CA GLY A 350 -15.56 -56.68 -22.18
C GLY A 350 -15.74 -55.15 -22.26
N PRO A 351 -15.82 -54.53 -23.46
CA PRO A 351 -15.89 -53.06 -23.61
C PRO A 351 -17.24 -52.50 -24.14
N ARG A 352 -17.34 -51.15 -24.17
CA ARG A 352 -18.45 -50.30 -24.71
C ARG A 352 -19.65 -50.14 -23.74
N LYS A 353 -20.48 -49.08 -23.80
CA LYS A 353 -20.76 -48.09 -24.87
C LYS A 353 -21.22 -46.72 -24.29
N ARG A 354 -21.23 -45.64 -25.10
CA ARG A 354 -21.69 -44.27 -24.71
C ARG A 354 -23.16 -44.01 -25.11
N LYS A 355 -23.94 -43.32 -24.26
CA LYS A 355 -25.08 -42.40 -24.52
C LYS A 355 -25.44 -41.75 -23.16
N LYS A 356 -25.60 -40.44 -22.91
CA LYS A 356 -26.23 -39.25 -23.56
C LYS A 356 -27.76 -39.15 -23.47
N THR A 357 -28.22 -37.97 -23.05
CA THR A 357 -29.60 -37.40 -23.02
C THR A 357 -30.62 -38.10 -22.09
N ALA A 358 -31.67 -37.44 -21.55
CA ALA A 358 -32.20 -36.08 -21.79
C ALA A 358 -32.62 -35.39 -20.46
N VAL A 359 -32.40 -34.07 -20.30
CA VAL A 359 -33.40 -32.97 -20.40
C VAL A 359 -34.61 -33.07 -19.45
N SER A 360 -34.72 -32.09 -18.53
CA SER A 360 -35.95 -31.75 -17.83
C SER A 360 -36.18 -30.23 -17.89
N ARG A 361 -37.27 -29.82 -18.56
CA ARG A 361 -37.98 -28.54 -18.35
C ARG A 361 -39.21 -28.44 -19.24
N LYS A 362 -40.39 -28.30 -18.64
CA LYS A 362 -41.44 -27.43 -19.19
C LYS A 362 -42.24 -26.78 -18.06
N LYS A 363 -42.76 -25.60 -18.33
CA LYS A 363 -43.48 -24.72 -17.41
C LYS A 363 -44.74 -24.23 -18.13
N SER A 364 -45.90 -24.25 -17.48
CA SER A 364 -47.16 -23.77 -18.07
C SER A 364 -48.12 -23.26 -17.00
N SER A 365 -48.43 -21.96 -17.05
CA SER A 365 -49.70 -21.38 -16.63
C SER A 365 -50.86 -21.90 -17.51
N GLY A 366 -52.13 -21.86 -17.13
CA GLY A 366 -52.78 -21.33 -15.91
C GLY A 366 -54.23 -20.86 -16.23
N LYS A 367 -54.73 -19.84 -15.51
CA LYS A 367 -55.94 -19.00 -15.81
C LYS A 367 -57.30 -19.47 -15.23
N THR A 368 -58.23 -18.51 -15.11
CA THR A 368 -59.65 -18.56 -14.63
C THR A 368 -59.87 -18.88 -13.13
N GLY A 369 -60.89 -18.33 -12.43
CA GLY A 369 -61.86 -17.29 -12.81
C GLY A 369 -62.89 -16.92 -11.71
N THR A 370 -63.60 -15.78 -11.88
CA THR A 370 -64.91 -15.38 -11.28
C THR A 370 -65.17 -15.36 -9.75
N ALA A 371 -65.09 -14.15 -9.18
CA ALA A 371 -66.14 -13.39 -8.44
C ALA A 371 -67.10 -14.02 -7.38
N ALA A 372 -67.24 -13.31 -6.25
CA ALA A 372 -68.43 -13.28 -5.37
C ALA A 372 -68.61 -11.86 -4.73
N LYS A 373 -69.79 -11.54 -4.16
CA LYS A 373 -70.17 -10.19 -3.65
C LYS A 373 -70.40 -10.15 -2.13
N THR A 374 -70.04 -9.04 -1.47
CA THR A 374 -70.69 -8.28 -0.35
C THR A 374 -69.66 -7.30 0.22
N GLY A 375 -69.93 -6.14 0.85
CA GLY A 375 -71.15 -5.37 1.16
C GLY A 375 -70.75 -3.97 1.70
N ARG A 376 -71.69 -3.00 1.80
CA ARG A 376 -71.50 -1.56 2.17
C ARG A 376 -72.41 -1.22 3.38
N PRO A 377 -72.52 0.01 3.96
CA PRO A 377 -71.71 1.26 3.94
C PRO A 377 -71.59 1.99 5.33
N LYS A 378 -71.20 3.30 5.34
CA LYS A 378 -71.43 4.35 6.39
C LYS A 378 -70.53 4.33 7.66
N ALA A 379 -70.25 5.44 8.37
CA ALA A 379 -70.32 6.90 8.10
C ALA A 379 -69.43 7.71 9.12
N ALA A 380 -69.36 9.06 8.99
CA ALA A 380 -68.69 10.02 9.90
C ALA A 380 -69.75 10.99 10.53
N PRO A 381 -69.47 12.19 11.13
CA PRO A 381 -68.22 12.84 11.62
C PRO A 381 -68.34 13.55 13.02
N GLY A 382 -67.31 14.33 13.44
CA GLY A 382 -67.37 15.36 14.53
C GLY A 382 -66.90 14.90 15.94
N SER A 383 -66.72 15.76 16.97
CA SER A 383 -66.61 17.24 17.09
C SER A 383 -66.09 17.65 18.50
N GLY A 384 -65.54 18.88 18.68
CA GLY A 384 -65.16 19.50 19.99
C GLY A 384 -63.78 19.09 20.57
N ASN A 385 -62.87 19.90 21.16
CA ASN A 385 -62.77 21.29 21.72
C ASN A 385 -62.71 21.38 23.27
N VAL A 386 -62.05 22.44 23.79
CA VAL A 386 -62.12 23.05 25.16
C VAL A 386 -60.97 22.83 26.20
N LYS A 387 -59.99 23.76 26.20
CA LYS A 387 -59.33 24.47 27.36
C LYS A 387 -58.52 23.61 28.41
N LYS A 388 -57.77 24.11 29.42
CA LYS A 388 -57.56 25.46 30.05
C LYS A 388 -56.25 25.52 30.91
N VAL A 389 -55.78 26.74 31.30
CA VAL A 389 -54.82 27.10 32.41
C VAL A 389 -53.33 26.71 32.22
N LYS A 390 -52.24 27.47 32.48
CA LYS A 390 -51.84 28.79 33.12
C LYS A 390 -51.42 28.87 34.62
N THR A 391 -50.10 28.90 34.86
CA THR A 391 -49.29 29.70 35.84
C THR A 391 -47.81 29.56 35.44
N GLY A 392 -46.79 30.38 35.77
CA GLY A 392 -46.57 31.45 36.77
C GLY A 392 -45.36 31.07 37.65
N VAL A 393 -44.33 31.89 37.98
CA VAL A 393 -44.04 33.33 37.81
C VAL A 393 -42.50 33.58 37.70
N LYS A 394 -42.14 34.76 37.14
CA LYS A 394 -40.84 35.49 37.04
C LYS A 394 -39.79 35.22 38.13
N ASN A 395 -38.48 35.37 37.86
CA ASN A 395 -37.69 36.63 37.89
C ASN A 395 -36.21 36.31 37.53
N MET A 396 -35.24 37.18 37.16
CA MET A 396 -35.09 38.58 36.67
C MET A 396 -33.64 38.70 36.08
N ALA A 397 -33.05 39.80 35.55
CA ALA A 397 -33.33 41.24 35.48
C ALA A 397 -32.74 41.94 34.20
N LYS A 398 -32.70 43.29 34.23
CA LYS A 398 -31.87 44.32 33.51
C LYS A 398 -31.06 43.88 32.25
N LYS A 399 -31.36 44.37 31.03
CA LYS A 399 -31.20 45.75 30.43
C LYS A 399 -29.71 46.10 30.15
N LYS A 400 -29.29 46.66 28.99
CA LYS A 400 -29.97 47.33 27.84
C LYS A 400 -29.07 47.32 26.57
N LYS A 401 -29.67 47.41 25.37
CA LYS A 401 -29.22 48.02 24.06
C LYS A 401 -27.70 48.22 23.72
N ALA A 402 -27.21 48.08 22.47
CA ALA A 402 -27.80 47.59 21.21
C ALA A 402 -26.80 47.38 20.03
N ASN A 403 -27.00 46.30 19.26
CA ASN A 403 -27.07 46.23 17.77
C ASN A 403 -25.89 46.64 16.85
N ARG A 404 -25.10 45.63 16.40
CA ARG A 404 -24.72 45.43 14.97
C ARG A 404 -24.23 43.98 14.78
N LYS A 405 -25.09 43.04 14.34
CA LYS A 405 -25.38 42.64 12.95
C LYS A 405 -24.21 42.00 12.17
N THR A 406 -24.02 40.70 12.37
CA THR A 406 -23.90 39.71 11.28
C THR A 406 -24.83 38.54 11.63
N ALA A 407 -25.49 37.92 10.66
CA ALA A 407 -26.50 36.88 10.90
C ALA A 407 -26.20 35.63 10.07
N GLY A 408 -26.09 34.48 10.75
CA GLY A 408 -26.06 33.16 10.12
C GLY A 408 -27.46 32.70 9.68
N ILE A 409 -27.49 31.71 8.79
CA ILE A 409 -28.70 31.22 8.11
C ILE A 409 -29.45 30.19 8.98
N PRO A 410 -30.78 30.32 9.20
CA PRO A 410 -31.63 29.29 9.81
C PRO A 410 -32.20 28.30 8.76
N PRO A 411 -32.74 27.13 9.17
CA PRO A 411 -32.86 25.96 8.28
C PRO A 411 -34.25 25.65 7.68
N ALA A 412 -34.19 24.93 6.55
CA ALA A 412 -35.08 23.85 6.06
C ALA A 412 -36.62 23.97 6.09
N GLY A 413 -37.25 23.79 4.91
CA GLY A 413 -38.61 23.20 4.83
C GLY A 413 -39.36 23.27 3.49
N LYS A 414 -39.49 22.10 2.82
CA LYS A 414 -40.55 21.65 1.86
C LYS A 414 -40.41 21.91 0.33
N THR A 415 -40.01 20.84 -0.39
CA THR A 415 -40.65 20.20 -1.58
C THR A 415 -41.06 21.03 -2.82
N PRO A 416 -40.87 20.52 -4.07
CA PRO A 416 -41.21 19.14 -4.45
C PRO A 416 -40.18 18.33 -5.26
N GLU A 417 -40.37 17.01 -5.30
CA GLU A 417 -39.64 16.10 -6.19
C GLU A 417 -39.97 16.36 -7.67
N ARG A 418 -38.94 16.34 -8.53
CA ARG A 418 -39.10 16.18 -9.98
C ARG A 418 -38.18 15.06 -10.45
N LYS A 419 -38.75 14.03 -11.07
CA LYS A 419 -38.08 12.77 -11.41
C LYS A 419 -36.93 13.02 -12.41
N ILE A 420 -35.70 12.71 -11.99
CA ILE A 420 -34.54 12.62 -12.89
C ILE A 420 -34.56 11.21 -13.54
N PRO A 421 -34.41 11.07 -14.86
CA PRO A 421 -34.32 9.76 -15.51
C PRO A 421 -33.13 8.95 -14.99
N ARG A 422 -33.36 7.68 -14.64
CA ARG A 422 -32.26 6.73 -14.42
C ARG A 422 -31.64 6.37 -15.77
N THR A 423 -30.46 6.90 -16.05
CA THR A 423 -29.55 6.32 -17.06
C THR A 423 -29.35 4.84 -16.72
N PRO A 424 -29.46 3.90 -17.68
CA PRO A 424 -29.24 2.48 -17.39
C PRO A 424 -27.81 2.24 -16.91
N ALA A 425 -27.64 1.21 -16.06
CA ALA A 425 -26.32 0.76 -15.67
C ALA A 425 -25.48 0.39 -16.91
N PRO A 426 -24.16 0.62 -16.90
CA PRO A 426 -23.31 0.12 -17.97
C PRO A 426 -23.44 -1.39 -18.03
N ALA A 427 -23.92 -1.91 -19.15
CA ALA A 427 -24.00 -3.34 -19.40
C ALA A 427 -22.60 -3.96 -19.38
N ASP A 428 -22.52 -5.28 -19.19
CA ASP A 428 -21.30 -6.06 -19.43
C ASP A 428 -20.90 -5.98 -20.90
N THR A 429 -20.20 -4.91 -21.29
CA THR A 429 -19.34 -4.93 -22.46
C THR A 429 -18.23 -5.90 -22.16
N SER A 430 -18.36 -7.12 -22.67
CA SER A 430 -17.35 -8.18 -22.58
C SER A 430 -15.99 -7.62 -22.98
N ARG A 431 -15.13 -7.34 -22.00
CA ARG A 431 -13.78 -6.87 -22.25
C ARG A 431 -13.08 -7.94 -23.08
N LYS A 432 -12.76 -7.64 -24.33
CA LYS A 432 -11.64 -8.31 -25.00
C LYS A 432 -10.43 -7.99 -24.13
N VAL A 433 -10.00 -8.97 -23.35
CA VAL A 433 -8.85 -8.79 -22.45
C VAL A 433 -7.63 -8.62 -23.35
N LEU A 434 -7.00 -7.45 -23.27
CA LEU A 434 -5.73 -7.18 -23.94
C LEU A 434 -4.62 -7.85 -23.12
N THR A 435 -4.47 -9.17 -23.30
CA THR A 435 -3.49 -10.02 -22.59
C THR A 435 -2.08 -9.83 -23.13
N GLY A 436 -1.66 -8.57 -23.35
CA GLY A 436 -0.35 -8.23 -23.91
C GLY A 436 0.73 -8.03 -22.85
N SER A 437 0.40 -7.42 -21.71
CA SER A 437 1.41 -6.96 -20.76
C SER A 437 2.07 -8.08 -19.95
N VAL A 438 3.31 -7.83 -19.51
CA VAL A 438 4.04 -8.75 -18.61
C VAL A 438 3.30 -8.89 -17.28
N SER A 439 2.71 -7.81 -16.74
CA SER A 439 1.93 -7.84 -15.51
C SER A 439 0.62 -8.62 -15.65
N ASP A 440 -0.09 -8.53 -16.79
CA ASP A 440 -1.28 -9.35 -17.06
C ASP A 440 -0.93 -10.85 -17.18
N ARG A 441 0.20 -11.20 -17.78
CA ARG A 441 0.70 -12.58 -17.82
C ARG A 441 1.09 -13.10 -16.42
N LEU A 442 1.76 -12.31 -15.60
CA LEU A 442 2.07 -12.66 -14.20
C LEU A 442 0.80 -12.80 -13.34
N ARG A 443 -0.23 -12.00 -13.61
CA ARG A 443 -1.56 -12.08 -13.00
C ARG A 443 -2.32 -13.34 -13.42
N GLU A 444 -2.24 -13.75 -14.68
CA GLU A 444 -2.78 -15.01 -15.19
C GLU A 444 -2.13 -16.20 -14.48
N LEU A 445 -0.79 -16.24 -14.42
CA LEU A 445 -0.01 -17.32 -13.81
C LEU A 445 -0.20 -17.46 -12.28
N SER A 446 -0.50 -16.35 -11.59
CA SER A 446 -0.61 -16.31 -10.11
C SER A 446 -2.04 -16.33 -9.58
N GLY A 447 -3.05 -16.06 -10.41
CA GLY A 447 -4.44 -15.95 -9.99
C GLY A 447 -4.71 -14.82 -8.98
N ARG A 448 -3.77 -13.88 -8.82
CA ARG A 448 -3.80 -12.77 -7.87
C ARG A 448 -3.43 -11.47 -8.57
N SER A 449 -3.99 -10.34 -8.13
CA SER A 449 -3.66 -9.01 -8.64
C SER A 449 -2.28 -8.54 -8.11
N TYR A 450 -1.22 -9.00 -8.76
CA TYR A 450 0.17 -8.62 -8.47
C TYR A 450 0.59 -7.36 -9.24
N ASP A 451 0.15 -6.19 -8.75
CA ASP A 451 0.76 -4.89 -9.09
C ASP A 451 2.02 -4.59 -8.24
N LEU A 452 2.58 -5.60 -7.59
CA LEU A 452 3.60 -5.46 -6.54
C LEU A 452 4.99 -5.97 -6.97
N TYR A 453 5.88 -5.00 -7.19
CA TYR A 453 7.33 -5.12 -7.40
C TYR A 453 7.78 -5.65 -8.77
N GLN A 454 7.66 -4.78 -9.78
CA GLN A 454 8.44 -4.82 -11.03
C GLN A 454 9.94 -5.11 -10.75
N ASP A 455 10.51 -4.54 -9.68
CA ASP A 455 11.90 -4.75 -9.27
C ASP A 455 12.24 -6.22 -8.98
N ARG A 456 11.31 -6.98 -8.36
CA ARG A 456 11.51 -8.40 -8.05
C ARG A 456 11.50 -9.25 -9.31
N PHE A 457 10.66 -8.90 -10.27
CA PHE A 457 10.65 -9.52 -11.60
C PHE A 457 11.98 -9.22 -12.32
N LEU A 458 12.35 -7.94 -12.45
CA LEU A 458 13.56 -7.51 -13.16
C LEU A 458 14.84 -8.10 -12.56
N ALA A 459 14.98 -8.12 -11.23
CA ALA A 459 16.12 -8.73 -10.54
C ALA A 459 16.33 -10.21 -10.89
N LYS A 460 15.27 -10.95 -11.24
CA LYS A 460 15.31 -12.36 -11.63
C LYS A 460 15.30 -12.56 -13.16
N THR A 461 14.90 -11.55 -13.94
CA THR A 461 14.74 -11.58 -15.40
C THR A 461 16.04 -11.87 -16.15
N ARG A 462 17.14 -11.18 -15.82
CA ARG A 462 18.46 -11.42 -16.42
C ARG A 462 18.89 -12.89 -16.35
N ALA A 463 18.74 -13.51 -15.18
CA ALA A 463 19.04 -14.92 -14.97
C ALA A 463 18.08 -15.91 -15.67
N ALA A 464 16.92 -15.46 -16.16
CA ALA A 464 16.02 -16.24 -17.02
C ALA A 464 16.36 -16.06 -18.51
N ILE A 465 16.65 -14.83 -18.96
CA ILE A 465 17.14 -14.52 -20.31
C ILE A 465 18.40 -15.35 -20.62
N ARG A 466 19.39 -15.35 -19.71
CA ARG A 466 20.63 -16.14 -19.85
C ARG A 466 20.36 -17.64 -20.04
N LYS A 467 19.40 -18.21 -19.28
CA LYS A 467 19.01 -19.62 -19.40
C LYS A 467 18.35 -19.91 -20.76
N GLN A 468 17.46 -19.02 -21.22
CA GLN A 468 16.67 -19.24 -22.43
C GLN A 468 17.47 -19.03 -23.73
N LEU A 469 18.36 -18.02 -23.76
CA LEU A 469 19.26 -17.78 -24.90
C LEU A 469 20.45 -18.77 -24.90
N GLY A 470 21.00 -19.08 -23.73
CA GLY A 470 22.13 -19.99 -23.56
C GLY A 470 21.84 -21.45 -23.92
N THR A 471 20.58 -21.89 -23.93
CA THR A 471 20.23 -23.28 -24.31
C THR A 471 20.32 -23.60 -25.80
N ARG A 472 20.47 -22.61 -26.69
CA ARG A 472 20.49 -22.84 -28.16
C ARG A 472 21.87 -23.07 -28.79
N LYS A 473 22.98 -22.87 -28.06
CA LYS A 473 24.36 -23.17 -28.52
C LYS A 473 25.15 -23.86 -27.39
N GLY A 474 25.94 -24.88 -27.73
CA GLY A 474 26.48 -25.82 -26.75
C GLY A 474 27.61 -25.27 -25.86
N PHE A 475 27.41 -25.36 -24.55
CA PHE A 475 28.39 -25.44 -23.44
C PHE A 475 29.50 -24.40 -23.25
N ILE A 476 30.00 -23.69 -24.27
CA ILE A 476 31.09 -22.71 -24.14
C ILE A 476 30.80 -21.45 -24.95
N TYR A 477 29.81 -20.67 -24.52
CA TYR A 477 29.59 -19.33 -25.06
C TYR A 477 29.11 -18.36 -23.97
N THR A 478 29.88 -17.30 -23.73
CA THR A 478 29.41 -16.14 -22.97
C THR A 478 28.34 -15.45 -23.79
N LEU A 479 27.13 -15.32 -23.25
CA LEU A 479 26.06 -14.58 -23.93
C LEU A 479 26.51 -13.12 -24.14
N PRO A 480 26.46 -12.57 -25.38
CA PRO A 480 26.76 -11.17 -25.61
C PRO A 480 25.85 -10.27 -24.76
N GLU A 481 26.44 -9.32 -24.02
CA GLU A 481 25.68 -8.50 -23.09
C GLU A 481 24.59 -7.66 -23.80
N GLU A 482 24.85 -7.29 -25.06
CA GLU A 482 23.90 -6.63 -25.97
C GLU A 482 22.62 -7.46 -26.18
N ALA A 483 22.74 -8.76 -26.41
CA ALA A 483 21.60 -9.67 -26.62
C ALA A 483 20.78 -9.84 -25.32
N GLU A 484 21.43 -9.84 -24.16
CA GLU A 484 20.74 -9.84 -22.87
C GLU A 484 20.04 -8.50 -22.62
N ASN A 485 20.74 -7.39 -22.85
CA ASN A 485 20.24 -6.05 -22.56
C ASN A 485 19.07 -5.65 -23.48
N LEU A 486 19.04 -6.06 -24.75
CA LEU A 486 17.89 -5.84 -25.66
C LEU A 486 16.59 -6.50 -25.15
N VAL A 487 16.66 -7.76 -24.72
CA VAL A 487 15.50 -8.49 -24.19
C VAL A 487 15.11 -7.94 -22.80
N PHE A 488 16.10 -7.55 -21.99
CA PHE A 488 15.87 -6.97 -20.66
C PHE A 488 15.25 -5.57 -20.72
N SER A 489 15.68 -4.69 -21.63
CA SER A 489 15.08 -3.36 -21.80
C SER A 489 13.64 -3.49 -22.27
N PHE A 490 13.37 -4.33 -23.28
CA PHE A 490 12.01 -4.55 -23.77
C PHE A 490 11.06 -5.03 -22.66
N LEU A 491 11.47 -6.05 -21.87
CA LEU A 491 10.68 -6.56 -20.74
C LEU A 491 10.53 -5.56 -19.57
N ARG A 492 11.45 -4.60 -19.43
CA ARG A 492 11.36 -3.50 -18.45
C ARG A 492 10.38 -2.43 -18.91
N ASP A 493 10.51 -2.01 -20.16
CA ASP A 493 9.84 -0.82 -20.70
C ASP A 493 8.37 -1.12 -21.07
N HIS A 494 8.06 -2.35 -21.46
CA HIS A 494 6.70 -2.83 -21.72
C HIS A 494 6.07 -3.63 -20.55
N TYR A 495 6.63 -3.55 -19.33
CA TYR A 495 6.19 -4.36 -18.18
C TYR A 495 4.67 -4.26 -17.89
N SER A 496 4.11 -3.05 -18.02
CA SER A 496 2.67 -2.77 -17.80
C SER A 496 1.94 -2.33 -19.08
N ASP A 497 2.49 -2.63 -20.27
CA ASP A 497 1.92 -2.20 -21.56
C ASP A 497 0.94 -3.25 -22.14
N PRO A 498 -0.38 -2.98 -22.21
CA PRO A 498 -1.37 -3.91 -22.75
C PRO A 498 -1.21 -4.15 -24.26
N PHE A 499 -0.40 -3.36 -24.95
CA PHE A 499 -0.15 -3.42 -26.40
C PHE A 499 1.27 -3.90 -26.74
N MET A 500 1.99 -4.52 -25.78
CA MET A 500 3.32 -5.09 -25.99
C MET A 500 3.34 -6.08 -27.18
N ASP A 501 3.98 -5.69 -28.28
CA ASP A 501 4.20 -6.54 -29.45
C ASP A 501 5.69 -6.87 -29.58
N TRP A 502 6.06 -8.09 -29.18
CA TRP A 502 7.40 -8.64 -29.37
C TRP A 502 7.63 -9.19 -30.78
N ALA A 503 6.58 -9.55 -31.52
CA ALA A 503 6.71 -10.23 -32.81
C ALA A 503 7.33 -9.31 -33.87
N ASP A 504 6.86 -8.06 -33.90
CA ASP A 504 7.28 -7.04 -34.88
C ASP A 504 8.29 -6.01 -34.35
N SER A 505 8.76 -6.14 -33.09
CA SER A 505 9.63 -5.16 -32.42
C SER A 505 10.99 -4.94 -33.11
N GLY A 506 11.57 -3.76 -32.90
CA GLY A 506 12.93 -3.43 -33.39
C GLY A 506 14.01 -4.20 -32.62
N GLU A 507 13.74 -4.49 -31.36
CA GLU A 507 14.59 -5.24 -30.44
C GLU A 507 14.71 -6.70 -30.88
N ARG A 508 13.61 -7.33 -31.33
CA ARG A 508 13.64 -8.69 -31.87
C ARG A 508 14.41 -8.78 -33.18
N LYS A 509 14.32 -7.76 -34.04
CA LYS A 509 15.09 -7.67 -35.29
C LYS A 509 16.60 -7.60 -34.98
N ARG A 510 17.02 -6.68 -34.11
CA ARG A 510 18.41 -6.57 -33.62
C ARG A 510 18.91 -7.86 -32.93
N LEU A 511 18.04 -8.55 -32.20
CA LEU A 511 18.38 -9.83 -31.56
C LEU A 511 18.62 -10.94 -32.61
N ALA A 512 17.84 -10.95 -33.69
CA ALA A 512 18.04 -11.85 -34.83
C ALA A 512 19.32 -11.51 -35.62
N ASP A 513 19.65 -10.23 -35.78
CA ASP A 513 20.93 -9.78 -36.37
C ASP A 513 22.13 -10.27 -35.55
N LEU A 514 22.02 -10.32 -34.22
CA LEU A 514 22.97 -10.95 -33.30
C LEU A 514 22.96 -12.50 -33.33
N GLY A 515 22.15 -13.11 -34.20
CA GLY A 515 22.07 -14.57 -34.37
C GLY A 515 21.27 -15.30 -33.29
N PHE A 516 20.34 -14.61 -32.61
CA PHE A 516 19.44 -15.17 -31.61
C PHE A 516 17.96 -14.96 -31.99
N ASP A 517 17.24 -16.04 -32.30
CA ASP A 517 15.76 -15.98 -32.38
C ASP A 517 15.13 -16.24 -30.99
N VAL A 518 14.14 -15.41 -30.66
CA VAL A 518 13.16 -15.64 -29.58
C VAL A 518 11.79 -15.38 -30.18
N GLY A 519 11.03 -16.45 -30.46
CA GLY A 519 9.68 -16.34 -31.02
C GLY A 519 8.60 -15.85 -30.05
N SER A 520 8.84 -15.90 -28.73
CA SER A 520 7.93 -15.39 -27.69
C SER A 520 8.69 -15.13 -26.40
N LEU A 521 8.29 -14.09 -25.65
CA LEU A 521 8.82 -13.78 -24.32
C LEU A 521 8.18 -14.63 -23.21
N ASN A 522 7.06 -15.29 -23.47
CA ASN A 522 6.31 -16.05 -22.46
C ASN A 522 7.16 -17.12 -21.73
N PRO A 523 8.04 -17.90 -22.39
CA PRO A 523 8.93 -18.84 -21.68
C PRO A 523 9.89 -18.16 -20.69
N ILE A 524 10.29 -16.91 -20.95
CA ILE A 524 11.14 -16.12 -20.05
C ILE A 524 10.31 -15.64 -18.87
N ILE A 525 9.12 -15.11 -19.10
CA ILE A 525 8.19 -14.65 -18.06
C ILE A 525 7.79 -15.82 -17.14
N ASP A 526 7.42 -16.97 -17.72
CA ASP A 526 7.06 -18.19 -17.00
C ASP A 526 8.25 -18.72 -16.16
N GLU A 527 9.49 -18.64 -16.67
CA GLU A 527 10.71 -19.05 -15.95
C GLU A 527 11.12 -18.05 -14.84
N VAL A 528 10.86 -16.74 -15.00
CA VAL A 528 10.97 -15.77 -13.90
C VAL A 528 9.93 -16.06 -12.82
N TYR A 529 8.69 -16.32 -13.22
CA TYR A 529 7.60 -16.63 -12.29
C TYR A 529 7.88 -17.88 -11.44
N ARG A 530 8.44 -18.95 -12.02
CA ARG A 530 8.91 -20.14 -11.27
C ARG A 530 9.97 -19.84 -10.21
N ARG A 531 10.66 -18.71 -10.30
CA ARG A 531 11.73 -18.29 -9.38
C ARG A 531 11.30 -17.19 -8.42
N LEU A 532 10.10 -16.61 -8.57
CA LEU A 532 9.67 -15.38 -7.89
C LEU A 532 9.38 -15.57 -6.40
#